data_AF-A0A821IIV2-F1
#
_entry.id   AF-A0A821IIV2-F1
#
_cell.length_a   1.000
_cell.length_b   1.000
_cell.length_c   1.000
_cell.angle_alpha   90.00
_cell.angle_beta   90.00
_cell.angle_gamma   90.00
#
_symmetry.space_group_name_H-M   'P 1'
#
loop_
_entity.id
_entity.type
_entity.pdbx_description
1 polymer ?
#
loop_
_entity_poly.entity_id
_entity_poly.type
_entity_poly.pdbx_seq_one_letter_code
_entity_poly.pdbx_strand_id
1 'polypeptide(L)'
;VTNSWSLQTDMRCQRLAESGYVVLCLDNRGRANRDVAFESSIKHDMGHLELNDQIDGVLYLIKQGNTDKTRVSIYGWSYGGYMSAMALVRTNNIFKLGIAGASVTHWDG
;
A
#
# COMPACT_ATOMS: atom_id res chain seq x y z
N VAL A 1 16.30 4.35 0.72
CA VAL A 1 15.66 4.74 2.01
C VAL A 1 15.83 6.24 2.15
N THR A 2 14.78 6.95 2.56
CA THR A 2 14.81 8.41 2.75
C THR A 2 14.42 8.76 4.18
N ASN A 3 15.10 9.74 4.78
CA ASN A 3 14.70 10.34 6.06
C ASN A 3 14.62 11.87 5.87
N SER A 4 13.45 12.33 5.45
CA SER A 4 13.22 13.72 5.06
C SER A 4 11.82 14.17 5.44
N TRP A 5 11.66 15.44 5.81
CA TRP A 5 10.35 16.04 6.04
C TRP A 5 9.63 16.29 4.71
N SER A 6 8.45 15.68 4.54
CA SER A 6 7.54 16.05 3.47
C SER A 6 6.20 16.52 4.03
N LEU A 7 6.17 17.79 4.43
CA LEU A 7 4.97 18.42 5.00
C LEU A 7 3.86 18.60 3.94
N GLN A 8 4.21 18.68 2.66
CA GLN A 8 3.25 18.92 1.59
C GLN A 8 2.74 17.64 0.93
N THR A 9 3.55 16.56 0.86
CA THR A 9 3.15 15.35 0.14
C THR A 9 2.23 14.44 0.96
N ASP A 10 2.22 14.56 2.30
CA ASP A 10 1.55 13.59 3.17
C ASP A 10 0.45 14.16 4.08
N MET A 11 -0.12 15.31 3.72
CA MET A 11 -1.21 15.95 4.48
C MET A 11 -2.42 15.04 4.66
N ARG A 12 -2.69 14.13 3.72
CA ARG A 12 -3.79 13.16 3.83
C ARG A 12 -3.53 12.17 4.97
N CYS A 13 -2.31 11.66 5.10
CA CYS A 13 -1.95 10.75 6.17
C CYS A 13 -2.02 11.44 7.53
N GLN A 14 -1.55 12.68 7.63
CA GLN A 14 -1.70 13.47 8.86
C GLN A 14 -3.17 13.68 9.22
N ARG A 15 -4.01 14.05 8.25
CA ARG A 15 -5.44 14.26 8.48
C ARG A 15 -6.17 12.99 8.92
N LEU A 16 -5.81 11.83 8.35
CA LEU A 16 -6.36 10.54 8.76
C LEU A 16 -5.93 10.18 10.18
N ALA A 17 -4.66 10.39 10.52
CA ALA A 17 -4.16 10.19 11.88
C ALA A 17 -4.88 11.07 12.91
N GLU A 18 -5.05 12.38 12.61
CA GLU A 18 -5.85 13.30 13.43
C GLU A 18 -7.30 12.83 13.62
N SER A 19 -7.85 12.15 12.60
CA SER A 19 -9.22 11.62 12.62
C SER A 19 -9.35 10.28 13.37
N GLY A 20 -8.27 9.79 13.99
CA GLY A 20 -8.26 8.57 14.79
C GLY A 20 -7.96 7.28 14.03
N TYR A 21 -7.45 7.38 12.78
CA TYR A 21 -7.03 6.21 12.01
C TYR A 21 -5.54 5.89 12.24
N VAL A 22 -5.22 4.59 12.28
CA VAL A 22 -3.84 4.15 12.12
C VAL A 22 -3.49 4.19 10.64
N VAL A 23 -2.43 4.92 10.29
CA VAL A 23 -1.97 5.06 8.91
C VAL A 23 -0.64 4.33 8.74
N LEU A 24 -0.62 3.36 7.83
CA LEU A 24 0.58 2.62 7.45
C LEU A 24 1.02 3.04 6.05
N CYS A 25 2.23 3.56 5.93
CA CYS A 25 2.91 3.78 4.66
C CYS A 25 4.13 2.84 4.62
N LEU A 26 4.14 1.91 3.67
CA LEU A 26 5.19 0.88 3.57
C LEU A 26 5.82 0.88 2.18
N ASP A 27 7.14 1.02 2.12
CA ASP A 27 7.93 0.79 0.92
C ASP A 27 8.07 -0.73 0.68
N ASN A 28 7.18 -1.30 -0.13
CA ASN A 28 7.24 -2.71 -0.54
C ASN A 28 8.34 -2.98 -1.59
N ARG A 29 8.63 -4.26 -1.84
CA ARG A 29 9.44 -4.73 -2.97
C ARG A 29 8.94 -4.12 -4.29
N GLY A 30 9.87 -3.71 -5.15
CA GLY A 30 9.58 -2.90 -6.33
C GLY A 30 9.83 -1.39 -6.16
N ARG A 31 9.93 -0.90 -4.91
CA ARG A 31 10.27 0.50 -4.64
C ARG A 31 11.76 0.79 -4.89
N ALA A 32 12.04 1.97 -5.46
CA ALA A 32 13.39 2.47 -5.69
C ALA A 32 14.19 2.77 -4.40
N ASN A 33 15.48 3.13 -4.55
CA ASN A 33 16.40 3.51 -3.47
C ASN A 33 16.76 2.39 -2.48
N ARG A 34 16.87 1.16 -2.98
CA ARG A 34 17.45 0.00 -2.29
C ARG A 34 18.54 -0.58 -3.18
N ASP A 35 18.26 -1.65 -3.90
CA ASP A 35 19.13 -2.21 -4.94
C ASP A 35 18.30 -2.70 -6.13
N VAL A 36 18.98 -3.09 -7.21
CA VAL A 36 18.34 -3.58 -8.44
C VAL A 36 17.53 -4.84 -8.18
N ALA A 37 17.97 -5.73 -7.28
CA ALA A 37 17.25 -6.97 -6.97
C ALA A 37 15.90 -6.68 -6.28
N PHE A 38 15.88 -5.71 -5.38
CA PHE A 38 14.69 -5.25 -4.67
C PHE A 38 13.72 -4.54 -5.62
N GLU A 39 14.22 -3.65 -6.48
CA GLU A 39 13.39 -2.90 -7.43
C GLU A 39 12.85 -3.80 -8.57
N SER A 40 13.68 -4.68 -9.12
CA SER A 40 13.28 -5.56 -10.22
C SER A 40 12.51 -6.82 -9.79
N SER A 41 12.29 -7.02 -8.50
CA SER A 41 11.54 -8.17 -7.97
C SER A 41 10.13 -8.31 -8.54
N ILE A 42 9.51 -7.20 -8.96
CA ILE A 42 8.16 -7.15 -9.55
C ILE A 42 8.15 -7.27 -11.09
N LYS A 43 9.32 -7.48 -11.71
CA LYS A 43 9.46 -7.55 -13.17
C LYS A 43 8.63 -8.72 -13.70
N HIS A 44 7.68 -8.41 -14.58
CA HIS A 44 6.69 -9.35 -15.13
C HIS A 44 5.67 -9.92 -14.11
N ASP A 45 5.61 -9.41 -12.89
CA ASP A 45 4.67 -9.83 -11.84
C ASP A 45 4.17 -8.65 -10.99
N MET A 46 3.78 -7.56 -11.67
CA MET A 46 3.28 -6.33 -11.04
C MET A 46 1.93 -6.54 -10.34
N GLY A 47 1.81 -6.08 -9.09
CA GLY A 47 0.57 -6.16 -8.30
C GLY A 47 0.37 -7.49 -7.57
N HIS A 48 1.46 -8.24 -7.34
CA HIS A 48 1.43 -9.51 -6.62
C HIS A 48 2.35 -9.48 -5.39
N LEU A 49 3.67 -9.43 -5.60
CA LEU A 49 4.64 -9.38 -4.49
C LEU A 49 4.44 -8.14 -3.62
N GLU A 50 4.09 -7.00 -4.25
CA GLU A 50 3.83 -5.75 -3.55
C GLU A 50 2.66 -5.88 -2.58
N LEU A 51 1.59 -6.60 -2.96
CA LEU A 51 0.42 -6.80 -2.10
C LEU A 51 0.75 -7.66 -0.89
N ASN A 52 1.58 -8.69 -1.07
CA ASN A 52 2.00 -9.54 0.05
C ASN A 52 2.75 -8.73 1.11
N ASP A 53 3.66 -7.84 0.69
CA ASP A 53 4.38 -6.96 1.62
C ASP A 53 3.43 -6.01 2.38
N GLN A 54 2.43 -5.46 1.69
CA GLN A 54 1.42 -4.61 2.33
C GLN A 54 0.59 -5.39 3.36
N ILE A 55 0.20 -6.63 3.05
CA ILE A 55 -0.50 -7.52 3.98
C ILE A 55 0.38 -7.83 5.19
N ASP A 56 1.66 -8.13 5.00
CA ASP A 56 2.59 -8.40 6.09
C ASP A 56 2.73 -7.20 7.03
N GLY A 57 2.78 -5.98 6.47
CA GLY A 57 2.76 -4.75 7.26
C GLY A 57 1.47 -4.59 8.09
N VAL A 58 0.31 -4.88 7.50
CA VAL A 58 -0.98 -4.86 8.22
C VAL A 58 -1.01 -5.92 9.32
N LEU A 59 -0.63 -7.16 9.02
CA LEU A 59 -0.60 -8.27 9.99
C LEU A 59 0.36 -7.99 11.14
N TYR A 60 1.49 -7.34 10.85
CA TYR A 60 2.41 -6.87 11.88
C TYR A 60 1.71 -5.89 12.85
N LEU A 61 1.02 -4.86 12.34
CA LEU A 61 0.29 -3.92 13.20
C LEU A 61 -0.86 -4.57 13.98
N ILE A 62 -1.55 -5.55 13.40
CA ILE A 62 -2.57 -6.33 14.11
C ILE A 62 -1.93 -7.10 15.26
N LYS A 63 -0.78 -7.76 15.02
CA LYS A 63 -0.04 -8.51 16.05
C LYS A 63 0.43 -7.61 17.19
N GLN A 64 0.80 -6.36 16.90
CA GLN A 64 1.17 -5.37 17.92
C GLN A 64 -0.04 -4.81 18.69
N GLY A 65 -1.28 -5.13 18.29
CA GLY A 65 -2.50 -4.62 18.90
C GLY A 65 -2.85 -3.18 18.51
N ASN A 66 -2.20 -2.63 17.48
CA ASN A 66 -2.48 -1.27 17.01
C ASN A 66 -3.76 -1.18 16.17
N THR A 67 -4.18 -2.27 15.54
CA THR A 67 -5.37 -2.31 14.67
C THR A 67 -6.04 -3.68 14.70
N ASP A 68 -7.24 -3.79 14.13
CA ASP A 68 -7.98 -5.04 13.99
C ASP A 68 -8.17 -5.43 12.52
N LYS A 69 -8.27 -6.74 12.26
CA LYS A 69 -8.43 -7.30 10.91
C LYS A 69 -9.74 -6.89 10.23
N THR A 70 -10.73 -6.42 10.98
CA THR A 70 -12.07 -6.14 10.44
C THR A 70 -12.22 -4.72 9.91
N ARG A 71 -11.28 -3.82 10.19
CA ARG A 71 -11.33 -2.40 9.80
C ARG A 71 -10.07 -1.94 9.05
N VAL A 72 -9.61 -2.76 8.10
CA VAL A 72 -8.45 -2.42 7.25
C VAL A 72 -8.94 -1.92 5.90
N SER A 73 -8.42 -0.77 5.46
CA SER A 73 -8.68 -0.18 4.15
C SER A 73 -7.36 0.13 3.45
N ILE A 74 -7.38 0.12 2.12
CA ILE A 74 -6.24 0.51 1.28
C ILE A 74 -6.65 1.68 0.37
N TYR A 75 -5.74 2.62 0.18
CA TYR A 75 -5.96 3.81 -0.64
C TYR A 75 -4.69 4.13 -1.42
N GLY A 76 -4.85 4.55 -2.67
CA GLY A 76 -3.74 5.02 -3.47
C GLY A 76 -4.15 5.70 -4.77
N TRP A 77 -3.18 6.40 -5.37
CA TRP A 77 -3.33 7.09 -6.65
C TRP A 77 -2.35 6.52 -7.68
N SER A 78 -2.71 6.54 -8.98
CA SER A 78 -1.90 5.98 -10.07
C SER A 78 -1.58 4.49 -9.83
N TYR A 79 -0.31 4.09 -9.73
CA TYR A 79 0.07 2.72 -9.39
C TYR A 79 -0.48 2.28 -8.02
N GLY A 80 -0.59 3.20 -7.05
CA GLY A 80 -1.27 2.92 -5.79
C GLY A 80 -2.76 2.67 -5.95
N GLY A 81 -3.39 3.27 -6.97
CA GLY A 81 -4.77 2.97 -7.35
C GLY A 81 -4.92 1.56 -7.91
N TYR A 82 -3.98 1.17 -8.79
CA TYR A 82 -3.88 -0.22 -9.27
C TYR A 82 -3.74 -1.20 -8.12
N MET A 83 -2.78 -0.97 -7.21
CA MET A 83 -2.63 -1.79 -6.00
C MET A 83 -3.89 -1.81 -5.13
N SER A 84 -4.60 -0.69 -4.98
CA SER A 84 -5.84 -0.64 -4.18
C SER A 84 -6.95 -1.48 -4.79
N ALA A 85 -7.09 -1.48 -6.13
CA ALA A 85 -8.04 -2.35 -6.82
C ALA A 85 -7.62 -3.83 -6.72
N MET A 86 -6.35 -4.13 -6.97
CA MET A 86 -5.82 -5.50 -6.93
C MET A 86 -5.89 -6.10 -5.52
N ALA A 87 -5.74 -5.28 -4.48
CA ALA A 87 -5.90 -5.70 -3.10
C ALA A 87 -7.30 -6.28 -2.84
N LEU A 88 -8.37 -5.62 -3.32
CA LEU A 88 -9.73 -6.15 -3.17
C LEU A 88 -9.96 -7.44 -3.95
N VAL A 89 -9.33 -7.57 -5.12
CA VAL A 89 -9.48 -8.75 -5.99
C VAL A 89 -8.72 -9.96 -5.46
N ARG A 90 -7.50 -9.77 -4.93
CA ARG A 90 -6.55 -10.87 -4.69
C ARG A 90 -6.39 -11.29 -3.23
N THR A 91 -6.76 -10.46 -2.26
CA THR A 91 -6.32 -10.65 -0.87
C THR A 91 -7.37 -11.26 0.06
N ASN A 92 -8.40 -11.89 -0.49
CA ASN A 92 -9.42 -12.66 0.24
C ASN A 92 -9.96 -11.95 1.51
N ASN A 93 -10.51 -10.75 1.33
CA ASN A 93 -11.18 -9.96 2.37
C ASN A 93 -10.32 -9.44 3.54
N ILE A 94 -8.98 -9.35 3.36
CA ILE A 94 -8.11 -8.60 4.28
C ILE A 94 -8.50 -7.12 4.29
N PHE A 95 -8.63 -6.52 3.11
CA PHE A 95 -9.09 -5.14 2.97
C PHE A 95 -10.61 -5.08 2.80
N LYS A 96 -11.28 -4.28 3.62
CA LYS A 96 -12.74 -4.06 3.55
C LYS A 96 -13.15 -2.99 2.57
N LEU A 97 -12.26 -2.03 2.33
CA LEU A 97 -12.45 -0.93 1.41
C LEU A 97 -11.14 -0.67 0.66
N GLY A 98 -11.25 -0.48 -0.65
CA GLY A 98 -10.18 -0.07 -1.53
C GLY A 98 -10.58 1.21 -2.25
N ILE A 99 -9.76 2.26 -2.14
CA ILE A 99 -10.01 3.54 -2.81
C ILE A 99 -8.95 3.71 -3.90
N ALA A 100 -9.33 3.45 -5.14
CA ALA A 100 -8.45 3.46 -6.29
C ALA A 100 -8.59 4.77 -7.11
N GLY A 101 -7.60 5.66 -7.02
CA GLY A 101 -7.57 6.91 -7.79
C GLY A 101 -6.68 6.81 -9.04
N ALA A 102 -7.19 7.23 -10.21
CA ALA A 102 -6.47 7.21 -11.49
C ALA A 102 -5.72 5.88 -11.76
N SER A 103 -6.37 4.76 -11.43
CA SER A 103 -5.78 3.42 -11.52
C SER A 103 -5.48 3.05 -12.97
N VAL A 104 -4.31 2.43 -13.20
CA VAL A 104 -4.11 1.62 -14.40
C VAL A 104 -4.99 0.37 -14.27
N THR A 105 -5.83 0.10 -15.26
CA THR A 105 -6.74 -1.06 -15.29
C THR A 105 -6.46 -1.99 -16.45
N HIS A 106 -5.57 -1.60 -17.36
CA HIS A 106 -5.19 -2.32 -18.57
C HIS A 106 -3.75 -1.95 -18.95
N TRP A 107 -2.95 -2.92 -19.39
CA TRP A 107 -1.50 -2.74 -19.62
C TRP A 107 -1.10 -2.88 -21.09
N ASP A 108 -2.02 -3.35 -21.94
CA ASP A 108 -1.81 -3.77 -23.32
C ASP A 108 -1.97 -2.67 -24.36
N GLY A 109 -2.56 -1.53 -23.99
CA GLY A 109 -2.50 -0.27 -24.75
C GLY A 109 -3.10 -0.30 -26.14
#